data_AF-A0A3S6QNG7-F1
#
_entry.id   AF-A0A3S6QNG7-F1
#
_cell.length_a   1.000
_cell.length_b   1.000
_cell.length_c   1.000
_cell.angle_alpha   90.00
_cell.angle_beta   90.00
_cell.angle_gamma   90.00
#
_symmetry.space_group_name_H-M   'P 1'
#
loop_
_entity.id
_entity.type
_entity.pdbx_description
1 polymer ?
#
loop_
_entity_poly.entity_id
_entity_poly.type
_entity_poly.pdbx_seq_one_letter_code
_entity_poly.pdbx_strand_id
1 'polypeptide(L)'
;MRFWIKIVILIVTLDFLIVFSIYKWYEGWIWETPYYNSHQRVELVSDDQAVHRLTSQQYYAFVRLTKYAIKQQLHNYNFQGLHGYTIEIWKTRQPHVYYINYVCGTVFFNQRFSTVMDVRINSVTLKGQPHFKIVKFISHLPQ
;
A
#
# COMPACT_ATOMS: atom_id res chain seq x y z
N MET A 1 -7.57 -36.78 38.77
CA MET A 1 -6.65 -36.52 37.63
C MET A 1 -7.35 -36.06 36.34
N ARG A 2 -8.45 -36.69 35.89
CA ARG A 2 -9.11 -36.37 34.60
C ARG A 2 -9.73 -34.96 34.48
N PHE A 3 -10.15 -34.33 35.58
CA PHE A 3 -10.79 -33.00 35.56
C PHE A 3 -9.78 -31.86 35.34
N TRP A 4 -8.66 -31.89 36.05
CA TRP A 4 -7.57 -30.91 35.89
C TRP A 4 -6.97 -30.92 34.49
N ILE A 5 -6.83 -32.09 33.86
CA ILE A 5 -6.37 -32.21 32.47
C ILE A 5 -7.33 -31.50 31.51
N LYS A 6 -8.65 -31.62 31.71
CA LYS A 6 -9.65 -30.92 30.88
C LYS A 6 -9.57 -29.40 31.03
N ILE A 7 -9.34 -28.90 32.25
CA ILE A 7 -9.17 -27.46 32.51
C ILE A 7 -7.90 -26.94 31.82
N VAL A 8 -6.78 -27.65 31.94
CA VAL A 8 -5.52 -27.26 31.28
C VAL A 8 -5.67 -27.24 29.76
N ILE A 9 -6.31 -28.26 29.17
CA ILE A 9 -6.59 -28.29 27.73
C ILE A 9 -7.45 -27.09 27.33
N LEU A 10 -8.50 -26.79 28.09
CA LEU A 10 -9.38 -25.65 27.82
C LEU A 10 -8.61 -24.33 27.80
N ILE A 11 -7.77 -24.07 28.80
CA ILE A 11 -6.96 -22.86 28.90
C ILE A 11 -6.02 -22.74 27.70
N VAL A 12 -5.26 -23.79 27.39
CA VAL A 12 -4.32 -23.80 26.25
C VAL A 12 -5.05 -23.55 24.92
N THR A 13 -6.23 -24.15 24.74
CA THR A 13 -7.02 -23.89 23.53
C THR A 13 -7.54 -22.46 23.46
N LEU A 14 -7.95 -21.87 24.59
CA LEU A 14 -8.42 -20.48 24.64
C LEU A 14 -7.29 -19.50 24.32
N ASP A 15 -6.11 -19.71 24.91
CA ASP A 15 -4.93 -18.88 24.66
C ASP A 15 -4.50 -18.95 23.19
N PHE A 16 -4.50 -20.15 22.60
CA PHE A 16 -4.21 -20.32 21.18
C PHE A 16 -5.21 -19.57 20.29
N LEU A 17 -6.51 -19.65 20.60
CA LEU A 17 -7.55 -18.94 19.84
C LEU A 17 -7.41 -17.42 19.94
N ILE A 18 -7.05 -16.89 21.11
CA ILE A 18 -6.81 -15.46 21.32
C ILE A 18 -5.61 -15.01 20.48
N VAL A 19 -4.47 -15.70 20.60
CA VAL A 19 -3.25 -15.36 19.83
C VAL A 19 -3.51 -15.43 18.33
N PHE A 20 -4.20 -16.46 17.86
CA PHE A 20 -4.57 -16.61 16.45
C PHE A 20 -5.50 -15.49 15.96
N SER A 21 -6.47 -15.08 16.78
CA SER A 21 -7.41 -14.01 16.45
C SER A 21 -6.70 -12.65 16.36
N ILE A 22 -5.82 -12.35 17.32
CA ILE A 22 -5.00 -11.13 17.31
C ILE A 22 -4.11 -11.11 16.07
N TYR A 23 -3.46 -12.24 15.76
CA TYR A 23 -2.62 -12.37 14.57
C TYR A 23 -3.42 -12.10 13.29
N LYS A 24 -4.61 -12.70 13.14
CA LYS A 24 -5.47 -12.52 11.96
C LYS A 24 -5.96 -11.08 11.83
N TRP A 25 -6.35 -10.46 12.94
CA TRP A 25 -6.77 -9.06 12.95
C TRP A 25 -5.62 -8.12 12.54
N TYR A 26 -4.43 -8.32 13.12
CA TYR A 26 -3.23 -7.55 12.77
C TYR A 26 -2.85 -7.71 11.30
N GLU A 27 -2.86 -8.95 10.78
CA GLU A 27 -2.55 -9.23 9.38
C GLU A 27 -3.55 -8.57 8.43
N GLY A 28 -4.83 -8.52 8.80
CA GLY A 28 -5.84 -7.77 8.06
C GLY A 28 -5.53 -6.27 8.03
N TRP A 29 -5.28 -5.67 9.19
CA TRP A 29 -5.04 -4.23 9.33
C TRP A 29 -3.81 -3.75 8.55
N ILE A 30 -2.68 -4.48 8.60
CA ILE A 30 -1.45 -4.06 7.90
C ILE A 30 -1.57 -4.10 6.38
N TRP A 31 -2.53 -4.82 5.82
CA TRP A 31 -2.77 -4.93 4.38
C TRP A 31 -4.07 -4.28 3.91
N GLU A 32 -4.89 -3.77 4.84
CA GLU A 32 -6.12 -3.08 4.49
C GLU A 32 -5.80 -1.83 3.69
N THR A 33 -6.62 -1.56 2.67
CA THR A 33 -6.46 -0.40 1.80
C THR A 33 -6.95 0.84 2.55
N PRO A 34 -6.08 1.80 2.90
CA PRO A 34 -6.44 2.86 3.83
C PRO A 34 -7.58 3.73 3.30
N TYR A 35 -8.59 3.99 4.14
CA TYR A 35 -9.73 4.84 3.77
C TYR A 35 -10.50 4.37 2.53
N TYR A 36 -10.57 3.04 2.28
CA TYR A 36 -11.12 2.46 1.05
C TYR A 36 -12.44 3.11 0.59
N ASN A 37 -13.46 3.09 1.44
CA ASN A 37 -14.80 3.64 1.15
C ASN A 37 -14.96 5.12 1.53
N SER A 38 -13.88 5.80 1.94
CA SER A 38 -13.97 7.20 2.39
C SER A 38 -14.18 8.17 1.23
N HIS A 39 -14.98 9.20 1.48
CA HIS A 39 -15.13 10.38 0.62
C HIS A 39 -14.27 11.57 1.06
N GLN A 40 -13.45 11.39 2.10
CA GLN A 40 -12.55 12.42 2.60
C GLN A 40 -11.25 12.42 1.80
N ARG A 41 -10.70 13.62 1.57
CA ARG A 41 -9.33 13.77 1.10
C ARG A 41 -8.41 13.61 2.30
N VAL A 42 -7.53 12.61 2.26
CA VAL A 42 -6.62 12.31 3.37
C VAL A 42 -5.23 12.12 2.81
N GLU A 43 -4.25 12.83 3.36
CA GLU A 43 -2.85 12.62 3.03
C GLU A 43 -2.36 11.34 3.73
N LEU A 44 -1.67 10.47 2.99
CA LEU A 44 -1.16 9.19 3.46
C LEU A 44 0.37 9.23 3.36
N VAL A 45 1.02 9.62 4.46
CA VAL A 45 2.48 9.80 4.52
C VAL A 45 3.12 8.57 5.19
N SER A 46 4.35 8.23 4.80
CA SER A 46 5.13 7.15 5.46
C SER A 46 6.04 7.64 6.61
N ASP A 47 6.12 8.96 6.83
CA ASP A 47 7.05 9.59 7.78
C ASP A 47 6.47 9.69 9.20
N ASP A 48 7.35 9.73 10.21
CA ASP A 48 7.03 9.63 11.65
C ASP A 48 6.19 10.80 12.20
N GLN A 49 6.02 11.88 11.45
CA GLN A 49 5.32 13.10 11.90
C GLN A 49 3.85 13.21 11.44
N ALA A 50 3.30 12.22 10.73
CA ALA A 50 1.95 12.29 10.17
C ALA A 50 0.87 11.57 11.00
N VAL A 51 -0.33 12.18 11.07
CA VAL A 51 -1.51 11.67 11.82
C VAL A 51 -2.12 10.42 11.17
N HIS A 52 -1.91 10.20 9.87
CA HIS A 52 -2.43 9.06 9.12
C HIS A 52 -1.30 8.33 8.38
N ARG A 53 -0.74 7.34 9.06
CA ARG A 53 0.44 6.63 8.60
C ARG A 53 0.08 5.38 7.80
N LEU A 54 0.70 5.24 6.63
CA LEU A 54 0.76 3.95 5.94
C LEU A 54 1.65 3.00 6.73
N THR A 55 1.21 1.76 6.95
CA THR A 55 2.13 0.70 7.38
C THR A 55 3.21 0.52 6.32
N SER A 56 4.38 0.00 6.71
CA SER A 56 5.47 -0.30 5.76
C SER A 56 4.96 -1.20 4.62
N GLN A 57 4.10 -2.16 4.93
CA GLN A 57 3.47 -3.07 3.97
C GLN A 57 2.60 -2.32 2.96
N GLN A 58 1.72 -1.42 3.43
CA GLN A 58 0.89 -0.59 2.55
C GLN A 58 1.76 0.31 1.66
N TYR A 59 2.76 0.97 2.23
CA TYR A 59 3.69 1.82 1.48
C TYR A 59 4.36 1.06 0.34
N TYR A 60 4.98 -0.09 0.63
CA TYR A 60 5.63 -0.91 -0.41
C TYR A 60 4.62 -1.46 -1.43
N ALA A 61 3.38 -1.73 -1.02
CA ALA A 61 2.32 -2.13 -1.95
C ALA A 61 1.96 -0.99 -2.92
N PHE A 62 1.82 0.25 -2.44
CA PHE A 62 1.61 1.42 -3.30
C PHE A 62 2.79 1.68 -4.24
N VAL A 63 4.04 1.58 -3.76
CA VAL A 63 5.23 1.70 -4.62
C VAL A 63 5.21 0.66 -5.74
N ARG A 64 4.87 -0.59 -5.40
CA ARG A 64 4.78 -1.68 -6.38
C ARG A 64 3.66 -1.44 -7.39
N LEU A 65 2.48 -1.05 -6.92
CA LEU A 65 1.34 -0.70 -7.75
C LEU A 65 1.71 0.42 -8.73
N THR A 66 2.40 1.45 -8.24
CA THR A 66 2.84 2.61 -9.04
C THR A 66 3.76 2.18 -10.18
N LYS A 67 4.77 1.36 -9.87
CA LYS A 67 5.69 0.82 -10.89
C LYS A 67 4.97 -0.04 -11.92
N TYR A 68 4.00 -0.85 -11.50
CA TYR A 68 3.17 -1.63 -12.43
C TYR A 68 2.29 -0.74 -13.31
N ALA A 69 1.66 0.28 -12.74
CA ALA A 69 0.84 1.23 -13.48
C ALA A 69 1.65 1.96 -14.57
N ILE A 70 2.88 2.39 -14.24
CA ILE A 70 3.80 3.00 -15.20
C ILE A 70 4.18 2.02 -16.31
N LYS A 71 4.56 0.78 -15.96
CA LYS A 71 4.88 -0.25 -16.98
C LYS A 71 3.71 -0.50 -17.92
N GLN A 72 2.49 -0.51 -17.39
CA GLN A 72 1.29 -0.73 -18.20
C GLN A 72 1.03 0.43 -19.16
N GLN A 73 1.18 1.69 -18.72
CA GLN A 73 0.90 2.88 -19.54
C GLN A 73 2.04 3.22 -20.53
N LEU A 74 3.29 2.92 -20.16
CA LEU A 74 4.48 3.22 -20.96
C LEU A 74 5.09 1.96 -21.58
N HIS A 75 4.26 0.97 -21.96
CA HIS A 75 4.64 -0.24 -22.70
C HIS A 75 5.91 -0.94 -22.18
N ASN A 76 5.85 -1.49 -20.96
CA ASN A 76 6.95 -2.20 -20.30
C ASN A 76 8.19 -1.34 -20.03
N TYR A 77 7.97 -0.10 -19.60
CA TYR A 77 9.00 0.83 -19.16
C TYR A 77 10.13 0.17 -18.33
N ASN A 78 11.37 0.42 -18.73
CA ASN A 78 12.55 -0.03 -18.01
C ASN A 78 13.00 1.03 -17.00
N PHE A 79 13.01 0.67 -15.73
CA PHE A 79 13.47 1.55 -14.65
C PHE A 79 14.99 1.47 -14.40
N GLN A 80 15.75 0.76 -15.23
CA GLN A 80 17.20 0.63 -15.07
C GLN A 80 17.88 2.01 -15.11
N GLY A 81 18.78 2.26 -14.16
CA GLY A 81 19.45 3.56 -14.02
C GLY A 81 18.63 4.63 -13.28
N LEU A 82 17.38 4.34 -12.91
CA LEU A 82 16.53 5.22 -12.11
C LEU A 82 16.46 4.74 -10.65
N HIS A 83 16.68 5.66 -9.73
CA HIS A 83 16.50 5.45 -8.30
C HIS A 83 15.20 6.13 -7.84
N GLY A 84 14.46 5.47 -6.96
CA GLY A 84 13.27 6.06 -6.36
C GLY A 84 13.68 7.14 -5.37
N TYR A 85 13.11 8.34 -5.51
CA TYR A 85 13.36 9.46 -4.60
C TYR A 85 12.25 9.56 -3.57
N THR A 86 11.03 9.82 -4.02
CA THR A 86 9.88 10.04 -3.15
C THR A 86 8.61 9.48 -3.76
N ILE A 87 7.65 9.14 -2.91
CA ILE A 87 6.28 8.83 -3.30
C ILE A 87 5.34 9.54 -2.34
N GLU A 88 4.43 10.33 -2.88
CA GLU A 88 3.39 11.01 -2.11
C GLU A 88 2.05 10.35 -2.46
N ILE A 89 1.27 9.98 -1.45
CA ILE A 89 0.04 9.20 -1.63
C ILE A 89 -1.09 9.91 -0.89
N TRP A 90 -2.21 10.11 -1.58
CA TRP A 90 -3.37 10.79 -1.01
C TRP A 90 -4.61 9.98 -1.34
N LYS A 91 -5.46 9.76 -0.34
CA LYS A 91 -6.84 9.37 -0.60
C LYS A 91 -7.57 10.58 -1.20
N THR A 92 -8.24 10.38 -2.33
CA THR A 92 -9.06 11.44 -2.96
C THR A 92 -10.48 11.46 -2.38
N ARG A 93 -11.29 12.44 -2.75
CA ARG A 93 -12.73 12.47 -2.37
C ARG A 93 -13.58 11.40 -3.07
N GLN A 94 -13.07 10.79 -4.14
CA GLN A 94 -13.77 9.71 -4.82
C GLN A 94 -13.47 8.38 -4.11
N PRO A 95 -14.48 7.54 -3.84
CA PRO A 95 -14.26 6.25 -3.18
C PRO A 95 -13.30 5.39 -4.01
N HIS A 96 -12.44 4.65 -3.30
CA HIS A 96 -11.45 3.74 -3.90
C HIS A 96 -10.35 4.38 -4.76
N VAL A 97 -10.35 5.71 -4.92
CA VAL A 97 -9.39 6.43 -5.76
C VAL A 97 -8.30 7.10 -4.92
N TYR A 98 -7.06 6.83 -5.31
CA TYR A 98 -5.84 7.32 -4.68
C TYR A 98 -5.05 8.14 -5.70
N TYR A 99 -4.64 9.32 -5.29
CA TYR A 99 -3.67 10.14 -6.01
C TYR A 99 -2.27 9.70 -5.59
N ILE A 100 -1.38 9.55 -6.55
CA ILE A 100 0.00 9.15 -6.35
C ILE A 100 0.90 10.08 -7.16
N ASN A 101 1.86 10.71 -6.50
CA ASN A 101 2.97 11.42 -7.15
C ASN A 101 4.26 10.66 -6.85
N TYR A 102 4.82 10.04 -7.88
CA TYR A 102 6.04 9.27 -7.80
C TYR A 102 7.19 10.04 -8.46
N VAL A 103 8.26 10.26 -7.71
CA VAL A 103 9.47 10.93 -8.20
C VAL A 103 10.61 9.93 -8.21
N CYS A 104 11.25 9.79 -9.36
CA CYS A 104 12.50 9.05 -9.52
C CYS A 104 13.56 9.91 -10.20
N GLY A 105 14.81 9.46 -10.21
CA GLY A 105 15.87 10.22 -10.83
C GLY A 105 17.12 9.39 -11.11
N THR A 106 18.05 9.98 -11.84
CA THR A 106 19.35 9.38 -12.14
C THR A 106 20.38 9.86 -11.13
N VAL A 107 21.22 8.96 -10.61
CA VAL A 107 22.32 9.33 -9.71
C VAL A 107 23.39 10.17 -10.42
N PHE A 108 23.70 9.85 -11.68
CA PHE A 108 24.80 10.47 -12.42
C PHE A 108 24.51 11.89 -12.94
N PHE A 109 23.27 12.18 -13.35
CA PHE A 109 22.91 13.48 -13.94
C PHE A 109 22.05 14.35 -13.01
N ASN A 110 21.76 13.89 -11.79
CA ASN A 110 20.87 14.53 -10.82
C ASN A 110 19.51 14.98 -11.40
N GLN A 111 19.06 14.33 -12.48
CA GLN A 111 17.77 14.59 -13.10
C GLN A 111 16.67 13.94 -12.28
N ARG A 112 15.52 14.62 -12.16
CA ARG A 112 14.33 14.14 -11.47
C ARG A 112 13.16 14.12 -12.44
N PHE A 113 12.42 13.01 -12.41
CA PHE A 113 11.25 12.76 -13.22
C PHE A 113 10.08 12.46 -12.30
N SER A 114 8.96 13.14 -12.53
CA SER A 114 7.71 12.90 -11.80
C SER A 114 6.73 12.15 -12.68
N THR A 115 6.01 11.22 -12.06
CA THR A 115 4.81 10.60 -12.59
C THR A 115 3.68 10.83 -11.62
N VAL A 116 2.61 11.46 -12.09
CA VAL A 116 1.40 11.71 -11.33
C VAL A 116 0.28 10.84 -11.87
N MET A 117 -0.47 10.18 -10.99
CA MET A 117 -1.57 9.32 -11.38
C MET A 117 -2.70 9.30 -10.35
N ASP A 118 -3.92 9.13 -10.84
CA ASP A 118 -5.07 8.71 -10.03
C ASP A 118 -5.33 7.23 -10.30
N VAL A 119 -5.29 6.41 -9.26
CA VAL A 119 -5.52 4.97 -9.35
C VAL A 119 -6.76 4.59 -8.55
N ARG A 120 -7.70 3.90 -9.21
CA ARG A 120 -8.81 3.23 -8.53
C ARG A 120 -8.39 1.82 -8.14
N ILE A 121 -8.41 1.52 -6.85
CA ILE A 121 -8.10 0.19 -6.32
C ILE A 121 -9.42 -0.57 -6.11
N ASN A 122 -9.64 -1.67 -6.82
CA ASN A 122 -10.89 -2.43 -6.77
C ASN A 122 -10.87 -3.55 -5.71
N SER A 123 -9.97 -3.45 -4.74
CA SER A 123 -9.77 -4.43 -3.67
C SER A 123 -9.66 -3.71 -2.34
N VAL A 124 -10.32 -4.24 -1.32
CA VAL A 124 -10.22 -3.76 0.08
C VAL A 124 -8.83 -4.06 0.65
N THR A 125 -8.10 -5.03 0.09
CA THR A 125 -6.73 -5.37 0.52
C THR A 125 -5.69 -5.02 -0.54
N LEU A 126 -4.53 -4.55 -0.09
CA LEU A 126 -3.32 -4.32 -0.88
C LEU A 126 -2.41 -5.56 -0.95
N LYS A 127 -2.77 -6.66 -0.27
CA LYS A 127 -1.97 -7.87 -0.23
C LYS A 127 -1.84 -8.50 -1.63
N GLY A 128 -0.61 -8.83 -2.01
CA GLY A 128 -0.33 -9.45 -3.31
C GLY A 128 -0.37 -8.45 -4.46
N GLN A 129 -1.20 -8.72 -5.47
CA GLN A 129 -1.40 -7.85 -6.64
C GLN A 129 -2.86 -7.34 -6.63
N PRO A 130 -3.14 -6.21 -5.97
CA PRO A 130 -4.49 -5.68 -5.95
C PRO A 130 -4.94 -5.33 -7.37
N HIS A 131 -6.19 -5.67 -7.71
CA HIS A 131 -6.77 -5.24 -8.98
C HIS A 131 -6.97 -3.72 -8.96
N PHE A 132 -6.46 -3.03 -9.97
CA PHE A 132 -6.58 -1.57 -10.07
C PHE A 132 -6.90 -1.11 -11.50
N LYS A 133 -7.36 0.13 -11.61
CA LYS A 133 -7.55 0.85 -12.87
C LYS A 133 -6.91 2.23 -12.77
N ILE A 134 -6.23 2.64 -13.83
CA ILE A 134 -5.62 3.96 -13.92
C ILE A 134 -6.69 4.92 -14.45
N VAL A 135 -7.01 5.94 -13.66
CA VAL A 135 -8.05 6.94 -13.98
C VAL A 135 -7.42 8.15 -14.65
N LYS A 136 -6.24 8.57 -14.19
CA LYS A 136 -5.43 9.64 -14.79
C LYS A 136 -3.97 9.26 -14.72
N PHE A 137 -3.21 9.65 -15.73
CA PHE A 137 -1.79 9.38 -15.82
C PHE A 137 -1.08 10.51 -16.56
N ILE A 138 -0.09 11.12 -15.91
CA ILE A 138 0.79 12.14 -16.48
C ILE A 138 2.20 11.74 -16.08
N SER A 139 3.08 11.55 -17.05
CA SER A 139 4.46 11.12 -16.81
C SER A 139 5.44 12.01 -17.54
N HIS A 140 6.51 12.39 -16.84
CA HIS A 140 7.67 13.09 -17.38
C HIS A 140 8.90 12.17 -17.43
N LEU A 141 8.68 10.85 -17.37
CA LEU A 141 9.76 9.88 -17.52
C LEU A 141 10.38 9.96 -18.93
N PRO A 142 11.71 9.82 -19.05
CA PRO A 142 12.37 9.74 -20.35
C PRO A 142 11.92 8.44 -21.05
N GLN A 143 11.49 8.55 -22.30
CA GLN A 143 11.02 7.41 -23.13
C GLN A 143 12.16 6.74 -23.88
#